data_AF-E2AH00-F1
#
_entry.id   AF-E2AH00-F1
#
_cell.length_a   1.000
_cell.length_b   1.000
_cell.length_c   1.000
_cell.angle_alpha   90.00
_cell.angle_beta   90.00
_cell.angle_gamma   90.00
#
_symmetry.space_group_name_H-M   'P 1'
#
loop_
_entity.id
_entity.type
_entity.pdbx_description
1 polymer ?
#
loop_
_entity_poly.entity_id
_entity_poly.type
_entity_poly.pdbx_seq_one_letter_code
_entity_poly.pdbx_strand_id
1 'polypeptide(L)' 'MTQVLTGHGCFGEYLCRIGKESTTACHHCGEGRDTAQHTLAECPAWDTLRRDLCNEVGQDL' A
#
# COMPACT_ATOMS: atom_id res chain seq x y z
N MET A 1 9.94 -1.07 11.14
CA MET A 1 8.89 -0.63 10.20
C MET A 1 8.81 0.89 10.17
N THR A 2 9.76 1.56 9.53
CA THR A 2 9.73 3.03 9.37
C THR A 2 9.26 3.41 7.97
N GLN A 3 9.67 2.64 6.97
CA GLN A 3 9.35 2.82 5.55
C GLN A 3 7.85 3.03 5.30
N VAL A 4 7.02 2.07 5.75
CA VAL A 4 5.56 2.13 5.58
C VAL A 4 4.95 3.36 6.27
N LEU A 5 5.38 3.67 7.49
CA LEU A 5 4.91 4.84 8.25
C LEU A 5 5.31 6.17 7.60
N THR A 6 6.43 6.21 6.89
CA THR A 6 6.87 7.40 6.14
C THR A 6 6.36 7.42 4.70
N GLY A 7 5.53 6.45 4.30
CA GLY A 7 5.10 6.29 2.91
C GLY A 7 6.25 5.96 1.94
N HIS A 8 7.39 5.51 2.46
CA HIS A 8 8.53 5.08 1.66
C HIS A 8 8.40 3.59 1.33
N GLY A 9 8.59 3.22 0.08
CA GLY A 9 8.46 1.84 -0.36
C GLY A 9 8.23 1.73 -1.85
N CYS A 10 7.79 0.56 -2.29
CA CYS A 10 7.41 0.33 -3.69
C CYS A 10 5.99 0.85 -3.99
N PHE A 11 5.60 1.96 -3.37
CA PHE A 11 4.30 2.59 -3.57
C PHE A 11 4.39 3.54 -4.76
N GLY A 12 3.45 3.45 -5.70
CA GLY A 12 3.41 4.30 -6.89
C GLY A 12 3.52 5.79 -6.55
N GLU A 13 2.91 6.28 -5.46
CA GLU A 13 3.06 7.67 -5.00
C GLU A 13 4.54 8.02 -4.71
N TYR A 14 5.23 7.17 -3.95
CA TYR A 14 6.62 7.42 -3.59
C TYR A 14 7.55 7.30 -4.81
N LEU A 15 7.35 6.26 -5.62
CA LEU A 15 8.15 6.01 -6.81
C LEU A 15 8.00 7.14 -7.83
N CYS A 16 6.79 7.66 -8.03
CA CYS A 16 6.54 8.84 -8.84
C CYS A 16 7.24 10.09 -8.26
N ARG A 17 7.18 10.30 -6.94
CA ARG A 17 7.83 11.44 -6.27
C ARG A 17 9.35 11.47 -6.46
N ILE A 18 9.99 10.29 -6.48
CA ILE A 18 11.45 10.17 -6.70
C ILE A 18 11.83 9.95 -8.17
N GLY A 19 10.88 10.08 -9.10
CA GLY A 19 11.12 9.96 -10.54
C GLY A 19 11.45 8.56 -11.04
N LYS A 20 11.11 7.51 -10.28
CA LYS A 20 11.29 6.10 -10.70
C LYS A 20 10.12 5.57 -11.52
N GLU A 21 8.94 6.18 -11.39
CA GLU A 21 7.74 5.82 -12.14
C GLU A 21 7.04 7.06 -12.69
N SER A 22 6.30 6.87 -13.78
CA SER A 22 5.55 7.93 -14.45
C SER A 22 4.15 8.14 -13.89
N THR A 23 3.67 7.24 -13.05
CA THR A 23 2.30 7.27 -12.51
C THR A 23 2.29 7.00 -11.03
N THR A 24 1.25 7.48 -10.35
CA THR A 24 1.00 7.15 -8.94
C THR A 24 0.09 5.93 -8.79
N ALA A 25 -0.31 5.27 -9.87
CA ALA A 25 -1.35 4.26 -9.82
C ALA A 25 -0.89 2.97 -9.12
N CYS A 26 -1.81 2.28 -8.47
CA CYS A 26 -1.53 1.00 -7.84
C CYS A 26 -1.39 -0.09 -8.91
N HIS A 27 -0.24 -0.77 -8.92
CA HIS A 27 0.02 -1.88 -9.84
C HIS A 27 -0.91 -3.08 -9.64
N HIS A 28 -1.52 -3.20 -8.47
CA HIS A 28 -2.31 -4.37 -8.09
C HIS A 28 -3.80 -4.22 -8.37
N CYS A 29 -4.36 -3.02 -8.19
CA CYS A 29 -5.79 -2.79 -8.38
C CYS A 29 -6.13 -1.68 -9.37
N GLY A 30 -5.14 -0.92 -9.85
CA GLY A 30 -5.33 0.17 -10.81
C GLY A 30 -5.87 1.46 -10.18
N GLU A 31 -6.05 1.53 -8.86
CA GLU A 31 -6.44 2.75 -8.15
C GLU A 31 -5.46 3.89 -8.48
N GLY A 32 -5.96 5.11 -8.62
CA GLY A 32 -5.16 6.22 -9.16
C GLY A 32 -3.99 6.63 -8.29
N ARG A 33 -3.99 6.24 -7.01
CA ARG A 33 -2.98 6.63 -6.03
C ARG A 33 -2.61 5.49 -5.09
N ASP A 34 -1.42 4.97 -5.27
CA ASP A 34 -0.82 3.92 -4.46
C ASP A 34 -0.02 4.52 -3.32
N THR A 35 -0.62 4.53 -2.14
CA THR A 35 -0.01 4.98 -0.89
C THR A 35 0.23 3.78 0.03
N ALA A 36 1.01 3.98 1.09
CA ALA A 36 1.15 2.98 2.15
C ALA A 36 -0.20 2.62 2.78
N GLN A 37 -1.04 3.62 3.05
CA GLN A 37 -2.39 3.44 3.59
C GLN A 37 -3.23 2.58 2.65
N HIS A 38 -3.22 2.91 1.36
CA HIS A 38 -3.94 2.15 0.34
C HIS A 38 -3.52 0.68 0.34
N THR A 39 -2.21 0.41 0.23
CA THR A 39 -1.69 -0.96 0.22
C THR A 39 -2.10 -1.74 1.49
N LEU A 40 -2.02 -1.13 2.67
CA LEU A 40 -2.30 -1.79 3.93
C LEU A 40 -3.79 -2.01 4.19
N ALA A 41 -4.63 -1.00 3.94
CA ALA A 41 -6.00 -0.96 4.44
C ALA A 41 -7.08 -1.09 3.35
N GLU A 42 -6.78 -0.69 2.12
CA GLU A 42 -7.82 -0.47 1.08
C GLU A 42 -7.67 -1.39 -0.12
N CYS A 43 -6.44 -1.75 -0.48
CA CYS A 43 -6.14 -2.42 -1.73
C CYS A 43 -6.74 -3.84 -1.74
N PRO A 44 -7.68 -4.15 -2.66
CA PRO A 44 -8.40 -5.42 -2.66
C PRO A 44 -7.50 -6.62 -2.94
N ALA A 45 -6.34 -6.40 -3.59
CA ALA A 45 -5.35 -7.44 -3.83
C ALA A 45 -4.81 -8.06 -2.55
N TRP A 46 -4.86 -7.32 -1.43
CA TRP A 46 -4.33 -7.75 -0.14
C TRP A 46 -5.42 -8.13 0.86
N ASP A 47 -6.69 -8.17 0.47
CA ASP A 47 -7.82 -8.39 1.38
C ASP A 47 -7.73 -9.71 2.16
N THR A 48 -7.39 -10.81 1.49
CA THR A 48 -7.25 -12.12 2.15
C THR A 48 -6.13 -12.08 3.19
N LEU A 49 -4.97 -11.56 2.80
CA LEU A 49 -3.81 -11.45 3.69
C LEU A 49 -4.08 -10.51 4.87
N ARG A 50 -4.81 -9.41 4.64
CA ARG A 50 -5.23 -8.49 5.70
C ARG A 50 -6.18 -9.17 6.67
N ARG A 51 -7.14 -9.96 6.19
CA ARG A 51 -8.05 -10.73 7.06
C ARG A 51 -7.30 -11.76 7.90
N ASP A 52 -6.39 -12.50 7.29
CA ASP A 52 -5.57 -13.49 8.00
C ASP A 52 -4.72 -12.80 9.07
N LEU A 53 -4.10 -11.67 8.73
CA LEU A 53 -3.34 -10.87 9.68
C LEU A 53 -4.24 -10.37 10.82
N CYS A 54 -5.40 -9.79 10.54
CA CYS A 54 -6.35 -9.33 11.56
C CYS A 54 -6.81 -10.44 12.50
N ASN A 55 -6.92 -11.69 12.02
CA ASN A 55 -7.27 -12.82 12.87
C ASN A 55 -6.15 -13.16 13.86
N GLU A 56 -4.89 -12.96 13.47
CA GLU A 56 -3.72 -13.24 14.32
C GLU A 56 -3.38 -12.08 15.27
N VAL A 57 -3.53 -10.83 14.83
CA VAL A 57 -3.07 -9.64 15.58
C VAL A 57 -4.18 -8.71 16.10
N GLY A 58 -5.44 -8.90 15.65
CA GLY A 58 -6.55 -7.98 15.93
C GLY A 58 -6.77 -6.93 14.82
N GLN A 59 -7.81 -6.09 14.96
CA GLN A 59 -8.29 -5.19 13.89
C GLN A 59 -7.56 -3.83 13.78
N ASP A 60 -6.54 -3.55 14.59
CA ASP A 60 -5.80 -2.27 14.54
C ASP A 60 -4.67 -2.33 13.49
N LEU A 61 -5.02 -2.09 12.23
CA LEU A 61 -4.11 -2.05 11.07
C LEU A 61 -4.14 -0.69 10.37
#